data_AF-A0A424H6G3-F1
#
_entry.id   AF-A0A424H6G3-F1
#
_cell.length_a   1.000
_cell.length_b   1.000
_cell.length_c   1.000
_cell.angle_alpha   90.00
_cell.angle_beta   90.00
_cell.angle_gamma   90.00
#
_symmetry.space_group_name_H-M   'P 1'
#
loop_
_entity.id
_entity.type
_entity.pdbx_description
1 polymer ?
#
loop_
_entity_poly.entity_id
_entity_poly.type
_entity_poly.pdbx_seq_one_letter_code
_entity_poly.pdbx_strand_id
1 'polypeptide(L)' 'MKKYLLSLCFVLITSASFAGSCPMLWGKVDVKINDISDENLKLKVQELRDEGEKAHSDGDHSKSEKLLNEALDLISS' A
#
# COMPACT_ATOMS: atom_id res chain seq x y z
N MET A 1 23.74 35.24 19.31
CA MET A 1 22.53 34.62 18.73
C MET A 1 22.84 33.96 17.39
N LYS A 2 23.62 32.87 17.39
CA LYS A 2 24.02 32.16 16.13
C LYS A 2 24.11 30.64 16.29
N LYS A 3 23.92 30.13 17.52
CA LYS A 3 24.08 28.71 17.90
C LYS A 3 22.76 27.90 17.81
N TYR A 4 21.62 28.59 17.74
CA TYR A 4 20.30 27.95 17.65
C TYR A 4 19.83 27.71 16.21
N LEU A 5 20.51 28.30 15.22
CA LEU A 5 20.13 28.15 13.81
C LEU A 5 20.41 26.72 13.29
N LEU A 6 21.41 26.03 13.86
CA LEU A 6 21.79 24.68 13.44
C LEU A 6 20.84 23.59 13.98
N SER A 7 20.12 23.85 15.08
CA SER A 7 19.25 22.85 15.72
C SER A 7 17.86 22.75 15.08
N LEU A 8 17.48 23.72 14.24
CA LEU A 8 16.16 23.76 13.59
C LEU A 8 16.06 22.85 12.35
N CYS A 9 17.20 22.44 11.77
CA CYS A 9 17.22 21.61 10.55
C CYS A 9 16.91 20.12 10.80
N PHE A 10 16.91 19.64 12.05
CA PHE A 10 16.76 18.21 12.36
C PHE A 10 15.31 17.72 12.50
N VAL A 11 14.31 18.62 12.51
CA VAL A 11 12.89 18.27 12.76
C VAL A 11 12.16 17.84 11.47
N LEU A 12 12.82 17.90 10.30
CA LEU A 12 12.16 17.69 8.99
C LEU A 12 12.32 16.28 8.40
N ILE A 13 12.90 15.31 9.12
CA ILE A 13 13.23 13.98 8.55
C ILE A 13 12.18 12.90 8.91
N THR A 14 11.15 13.19 9.72
CA THR A 14 10.23 12.15 10.23
C THR A 14 9.14 11.70 9.26
N SER A 15 9.16 12.14 8.00
CA SER A 15 8.28 11.63 6.96
C SER A 15 9.09 11.01 5.83
N ALA A 16 9.93 10.02 6.15
CA ALA A 16 10.27 8.97 5.18
C ALA A 16 8.99 8.19 4.89
N SER A 17 8.04 8.86 4.22
CA SER A 17 6.85 8.26 3.67
C SER A 17 7.32 7.15 2.75
N PHE A 18 6.68 6.00 2.90
CA PHE A 18 6.86 4.76 2.17
C PHE A 18 6.39 4.97 0.71
N ALA A 19 6.98 5.96 0.02
CA ALA A 19 6.56 6.43 -1.28
C ALA A 19 6.82 5.32 -2.31
N GLY A 20 5.80 4.49 -2.55
CA GLY A 20 5.83 3.41 -3.55
C GLY A 20 5.31 2.05 -3.09
N SER A 21 4.96 1.83 -1.81
CA SER A 21 4.43 0.52 -1.36
C SER A 21 3.09 0.18 -2.01
N CYS A 22 2.07 1.02 -1.90
CA CYS A 22 0.73 0.67 -2.37
C CYS A 22 0.69 0.38 -3.87
N PRO A 23 1.28 1.23 -4.75
CA PRO A 23 1.33 0.93 -6.18
C PRO A 23 2.09 -0.36 -6.51
N MET A 24 3.17 -0.66 -5.78
CA MET A 24 3.90 -1.91 -5.94
C MET A 24 3.04 -3.11 -5.48
N LEU A 25 2.30 -2.99 -4.39
CA LEU A 25 1.47 -4.05 -3.84
C LEU A 25 0.30 -4.39 -4.75
N TRP A 26 -0.51 -3.41 -5.18
CA TRP A 26 -1.62 -3.71 -6.09
C TRP A 26 -1.10 -4.20 -7.44
N GLY A 27 0.06 -3.71 -7.92
CA GLY A 27 0.67 -4.23 -9.14
C GLY A 27 1.07 -5.71 -9.02
N LYS A 28 1.50 -6.16 -7.83
CA LYS A 28 1.71 -7.60 -7.57
C LYS A 28 0.40 -8.38 -7.56
N VAL A 29 -0.66 -7.80 -6.99
CA VAL A 29 -2.00 -8.41 -7.02
C VAL A 29 -2.48 -8.55 -8.46
N ASP A 30 -2.38 -7.50 -9.28
CA ASP A 30 -2.78 -7.46 -10.69
C ASP A 30 -2.08 -8.53 -11.54
N VAL A 31 -0.81 -8.85 -11.23
CA VAL A 31 -0.09 -9.94 -11.89
C VAL A 31 -0.64 -11.29 -11.45
N LYS A 32 -0.68 -11.55 -10.14
CA LYS A 32 -1.00 -12.87 -9.61
C LYS A 32 -2.49 -13.25 -9.72
N ILE A 33 -3.40 -12.28 -9.78
CA ILE A 33 -4.84 -12.54 -9.88
C ILE A 33 -5.20 -13.30 -11.18
N ASN A 34 -4.36 -13.21 -12.21
CA ASN A 34 -4.54 -13.93 -13.47
C ASN A 34 -4.33 -15.44 -13.34
N ASP A 35 -3.60 -15.89 -12.31
CA ASP A 35 -3.30 -17.30 -12.06
C ASP A 35 -4.39 -17.99 -11.22
N ILE A 36 -5.39 -17.25 -10.74
CA ILE A 36 -6.49 -17.77 -9.92
C ILE A 36 -7.56 -18.38 -10.81
N SER A 37 -7.80 -19.69 -10.68
CA SER A 37 -8.87 -20.41 -11.38
C SER A 37 -10.20 -20.43 -10.63
N ASP A 38 -10.19 -20.22 -9.30
CA ASP A 38 -11.42 -20.11 -8.51
C ASP A 38 -12.02 -18.71 -8.65
N GLU A 39 -13.18 -18.63 -9.31
CA GLU A 39 -13.85 -17.36 -9.59
C GLU A 39 -14.28 -16.60 -8.33
N ASN A 40 -14.66 -17.28 -7.25
CA ASN A 40 -15.05 -16.62 -6.01
C ASN A 40 -13.82 -16.01 -5.32
N LEU A 41 -12.71 -16.75 -5.30
CA LEU A 41 -11.44 -16.23 -4.78
C LEU A 41 -10.97 -15.04 -5.62
N LYS A 42 -11.05 -15.15 -6.95
CA LYS A 42 -10.67 -14.08 -7.88
C LYS A 42 -11.48 -12.81 -7.64
N LEU A 43 -12.81 -12.92 -7.50
CA LEU A 43 -13.68 -11.79 -7.16
C LEU A 43 -13.29 -11.15 -5.82
N LYS A 44 -12.98 -11.95 -4.79
CA LYS A 44 -12.58 -11.43 -3.49
C LYS A 44 -11.24 -10.69 -3.54
N VAL A 45 -10.27 -11.25 -4.26
CA VAL A 45 -8.97 -10.61 -4.48
C VAL A 45 -9.11 -9.30 -5.25
N GLN A 46 -9.97 -9.26 -6.28
CA GLN A 46 -10.26 -8.04 -7.04
C GLN A 46 -10.88 -6.95 -6.16
N GLU A 47 -11.87 -7.31 -5.32
CA GLU A 47 -12.50 -6.37 -4.38
C GLU A 47 -11.47 -5.74 -3.44
N LEU A 48 -10.60 -6.56 -2.82
CA LEU A 48 -9.54 -6.07 -1.94
C LEU A 48 -8.53 -5.18 -2.68
N ARG A 49 -8.21 -5.51 -3.93
CA ARG A 49 -7.34 -4.71 -4.80
C ARG A 49 -7.94 -3.33 -5.07
N ASP A 50 -9.21 -3.28 -5.44
CA ASP A 50 -9.90 -2.04 -5.78
C ASP A 50 -10.15 -1.16 -4.55
N GLU A 51 -10.53 -1.76 -3.41
CA GLU A 51 -10.60 -1.05 -2.14
C GLU A 51 -9.23 -0.53 -1.67
N GLY A 52 -8.17 -1.30 -1.93
CA GLY A 52 -6.79 -0.91 -1.65
C GLY A 52 -6.35 0.30 -2.46
N GLU A 53 -6.60 0.31 -3.78
CA GLU A 53 -6.33 1.47 -4.65
C GLU A 53 -7.18 2.69 -4.26
N LYS A 54 -8.46 2.48 -3.91
CA LYS A 54 -9.33 3.55 -3.43
C LYS A 54 -8.82 4.16 -2.13
N ALA A 55 -8.43 3.34 -1.15
CA ALA A 55 -7.88 3.81 0.11
C ALA A 55 -6.61 4.65 -0.11
N HIS A 56 -5.74 4.25 -1.04
CA HIS A 56 -4.59 5.07 -1.42
C HIS A 56 -5.01 6.42 -2.03
N SER A 57 -5.98 6.39 -2.95
CA SER A 57 -6.51 7.60 -3.60
C SER A 57 -7.16 8.57 -2.59
N ASP A 58 -7.75 8.04 -1.52
CA ASP A 58 -8.33 8.79 -0.41
C ASP A 58 -7.27 9.28 0.63
N GLY A 59 -6.00 8.90 0.46
CA GLY A 59 -4.89 9.26 1.35
C GLY A 59 -4.69 8.33 2.55
N ASP A 60 -5.49 7.26 2.68
CA ASP A 60 -5.36 6.25 3.74
C ASP A 60 -4.41 5.13 3.30
N HIS A 61 -3.11 5.44 3.30
CA HIS A 61 -2.07 4.49 2.90
C HIS A 61 -1.99 3.25 3.80
N SER A 62 -2.27 3.39 5.11
CA SER A 62 -2.24 2.24 6.02
C SER A 62 -3.36 1.25 5.69
N LYS A 63 -4.57 1.74 5.42
CA LYS A 63 -5.67 0.88 4.98
C LYS A 63 -5.37 0.26 3.62
N SER A 64 -4.82 1.02 2.69
CA SER A 64 -4.41 0.53 1.37
C SER A 64 -3.47 -0.67 1.49
N GLU A 65 -2.35 -0.52 2.23
CA GLU A 65 -1.40 -1.60 2.42
C GLU A 65 -2.02 -2.82 3.10
N LYS A 66 -2.88 -2.63 4.10
CA LYS A 66 -3.54 -3.73 4.79
C LYS A 66 -4.39 -4.56 3.83
N LEU A 67 -5.25 -3.91 3.04
CA LEU A 67 -6.13 -4.59 2.08
C LEU A 67 -5.33 -5.31 0.99
N LEU A 68 -4.27 -4.67 0.48
CA LEU A 68 -3.44 -5.25 -0.58
C LEU A 68 -2.59 -6.43 -0.09
N ASN A 69 -2.12 -6.41 1.17
CA ASN A 69 -1.46 -7.58 1.75
C ASN A 69 -2.45 -8.72 2.00
N GLU A 70 -3.66 -8.43 2.48
CA GLU A 70 -4.71 -9.45 2.63
C GLU A 70 -5.04 -10.13 1.28
N ALA A 71 -5.12 -9.34 0.20
CA ALA A 71 -5.26 -9.89 -1.14
C ALA A 71 -4.10 -10.84 -1.51
N LEU A 72 -2.85 -10.44 -1.25
CA LEU A 72 -1.67 -11.27 -1.54
C LEU A 72 -1.60 -12.54 -0.69
N ASP A 73 -2.06 -12.49 0.55
CA ASP A 73 -2.12 -13.64 1.46
C ASP A 73 -3.15 -14.65 0.96
N LEU A 74 -4.34 -14.19 0.54
CA LEU A 74 -5.37 -15.05 -0.06
C LEU A 74 -4.89 -15.76 -1.32
N ILE A 75 -4.07 -15.09 -2.15
CA ILE A 75 -3.49 -15.70 -3.36
C ILE A 75 -2.41 -16.73 -3.03
N SER A 76 -1.69 -16.54 -1.94
CA SER A 76 -0.53 -17.36 -1.57
C SER A 76 -0.91 -18.52 -0.63
N SER A 77 -2.18 -18.61 -0.24
CA SER A 77 -2.76 -19.65 0.62
C SER A 77 -3.19 -20.87 -0.18
#